data_AF-A0A532CPF8-F1
#
_entry.id   AF-A0A532CPF8-F1
#
_cell.length_a   1.000
_cell.length_b   1.000
_cell.length_c   1.000
_cell.angle_alpha   90.00
_cell.angle_beta   90.00
_cell.angle_gamma   90.00
#
_symmetry.space_group_name_H-M   'P 1'
#
loop_
_entity.id
_entity.type
_entity.pdbx_description
1 polymer ?
#
loop_
_entity_poly.entity_id
_entity_poly.type
_entity_poly.pdbx_seq_one_letter_code
_entity_poly.pdbx_strand_id
1 'polypeptide(L)'
;MALSGHVIGLLKEYMRDLVEQAKQETLAQEQFGFAMTPYRPDQAISDLLALLDDRIESEGMQVGLPEGFLHHMWSLCNEATTQVSDRVWLEGNIGSQAASKARIRELTYHELIRYMETRDRENAQ
;
A
#
# COMPACT_ATOMS: atom_id res chain seq x y z
N MET A 1 -15.00 6.18 -9.62
CA MET A 1 -14.63 5.38 -10.80
C MET A 1 -14.50 3.94 -10.33
N ALA A 2 -15.07 2.96 -11.03
CA ALA A 2 -14.89 1.56 -10.67
C ALA A 2 -13.47 1.11 -11.03
N LEU A 3 -12.78 0.41 -10.14
CA LEU A 3 -11.43 -0.10 -10.40
C LEU A 3 -11.55 -1.39 -11.19
N SER A 4 -10.99 -1.44 -12.40
CA SER A 4 -11.01 -2.66 -13.19
C SER A 4 -10.17 -3.77 -12.52
N GLY A 5 -10.50 -5.03 -12.78
CA GLY A 5 -9.72 -6.17 -12.25
C GLY A 5 -8.25 -6.11 -12.65
N HIS A 6 -7.94 -5.54 -13.83
CA HIS A 6 -6.57 -5.27 -14.28
C HIS A 6 -5.84 -4.30 -13.35
N VAL A 7 -6.48 -3.17 -13.01
CA VAL A 7 -5.89 -2.15 -12.13
C VAL A 7 -5.67 -2.71 -10.71
N ILE A 8 -6.62 -3.48 -10.19
CA ILE A 8 -6.45 -4.16 -8.89
C ILE A 8 -5.30 -5.18 -8.94
N GLY A 9 -5.17 -5.92 -10.04
CA GLY A 9 -4.05 -6.83 -10.27
C GLY A 9 -2.70 -6.11 -10.22
N LEU A 10 -2.57 -5.02 -10.96
CA LEU A 10 -1.36 -4.21 -11.01
C LEU A 10 -1.01 -3.61 -9.64
N LEU A 11 -1.99 -3.08 -8.92
CA LEU A 11 -1.79 -2.57 -7.56
C LEU A 11 -1.28 -3.66 -6.62
N LYS A 12 -1.84 -4.88 -6.70
CA LYS A 12 -1.39 -6.03 -5.88
C LYS A 12 0.05 -6.43 -6.19
N GLU A 13 0.47 -6.34 -7.46
CA GLU A 13 1.87 -6.59 -7.86
C GLU A 13 2.80 -5.53 -7.29
N TYR A 14 2.50 -4.25 -7.51
CA TYR A 14 3.31 -3.15 -6.97
C TYR A 14 3.40 -3.15 -5.44
N MET A 15 2.30 -3.40 -4.76
CA MET A 15 2.27 -3.54 -3.30
C MET A 15 3.12 -4.71 -2.82
N ARG A 16 3.09 -5.85 -3.54
CA ARG A 16 3.92 -7.02 -3.22
C ARG A 16 5.40 -6.71 -3.38
N ASP A 17 5.78 -6.04 -4.47
CA ASP A 17 7.18 -5.65 -4.70
C ASP A 17 7.69 -4.73 -3.59
N LEU A 18 6.88 -3.76 -3.15
CA LEU A 18 7.21 -2.91 -2.00
C LEU A 18 7.34 -3.71 -0.70
N VAL A 19 6.52 -4.74 -0.48
CA VAL A 19 6.66 -5.61 0.70
C VAL A 19 7.95 -6.42 0.63
N GLU A 20 8.28 -7.01 -0.52
CA GLU A 20 9.52 -7.78 -0.69
C GLU A 20 10.76 -6.91 -0.54
N GLN A 21 10.75 -5.69 -1.08
CA GLN A 21 11.82 -4.72 -0.84
C GLN A 21 11.99 -4.44 0.66
N ALA A 22 10.89 -4.22 1.39
CA ALA A 22 10.96 -3.98 2.84
C ALA A 22 11.46 -5.19 3.63
N LYS A 23 11.20 -6.43 3.18
CA LYS A 23 11.77 -7.64 3.79
C LYS A 23 13.27 -7.69 3.59
N GLN A 24 13.76 -7.40 2.38
CA GLN A 24 15.20 -7.35 2.09
C GLN A 24 15.92 -6.27 2.90
N GLU A 25 15.31 -5.07 3.01
CA GLU A 25 15.85 -3.98 3.84
C GLU A 25 15.91 -4.38 5.32
N THR A 26 14.87 -5.05 5.84
CA THR A 26 14.84 -5.52 7.24
C THR A 26 15.95 -6.55 7.48
N LEU A 27 16.10 -7.54 6.59
CA LEU A 27 17.15 -8.54 6.68
C LEU A 27 18.55 -7.91 6.65
N ALA A 28 18.77 -6.92 5.78
CA ALA A 28 20.03 -6.19 5.74
C ALA A 28 20.28 -5.43 7.05
N GLN A 29 19.29 -4.71 7.57
CA GLN A 29 19.42 -3.97 8.83
C GLN A 29 19.77 -4.88 10.02
N GLU A 30 19.14 -6.05 10.12
CA GLU A 30 19.42 -7.06 11.14
C GLU A 30 20.85 -7.61 11.02
N GLN A 31 21.29 -7.92 9.80
CA GLN A 31 22.64 -8.44 9.55
C GLN A 31 23.75 -7.45 9.92
N PHE A 32 23.51 -6.14 9.71
CA PHE A 32 24.47 -5.09 10.04
C PHE A 32 24.28 -4.51 11.46
N GLY A 33 23.29 -4.99 12.22
CA GLY A 33 23.03 -4.54 13.60
C GLY A 33 22.50 -3.11 13.71
N PHE A 34 21.84 -2.60 12.67
CA PHE A 34 21.23 -1.27 12.69
C PHE A 34 19.94 -1.25 13.53
N ALA A 35 19.66 -0.11 14.14
CA ALA A 35 18.40 0.11 14.84
C ALA A 35 17.23 0.14 13.84
N MET A 36 16.14 -0.56 14.18
CA MET A 36 14.93 -0.53 13.38
C MET A 36 14.28 0.86 13.41
N THR A 37 14.09 1.46 12.24
CA THR A 37 13.34 2.71 12.12
C THR A 37 11.84 2.43 12.27
N PRO A 38 11.12 3.18 13.12
CA PRO A 38 9.66 3.07 13.20
C PRO A 38 9.04 3.35 11.83
N TYR A 39 8.14 2.48 11.39
CA TYR A 39 7.46 2.61 10.12
C TYR A 39 5.96 2.61 10.32
N ARG A 40 5.24 3.45 9.57
CA ARG A 40 3.83 3.76 9.81
C ARG A 40 2.96 3.52 8.57
N PRO A 41 1.64 3.29 8.75
CA PRO A 41 0.73 3.07 7.62
C PRO A 41 0.66 4.24 6.63
N ASP A 42 0.70 5.48 7.12
CA ASP A 42 0.73 6.69 6.28
C ASP A 42 1.97 6.76 5.38
N GLN A 43 3.11 6.26 5.88
CA GLN A 43 4.34 6.14 5.08
C GLN A 43 4.19 5.06 4.00
N ALA A 44 3.55 3.92 4.28
CA ALA A 44 3.28 2.90 3.27
C ALA A 44 2.35 3.40 2.17
N ILE A 45 1.31 4.15 2.53
CA ILE A 45 0.42 4.80 1.55
C ILE A 45 1.20 5.82 0.71
N SER A 46 2.06 6.63 1.33
CA SER A 46 2.89 7.60 0.61
C SER A 46 3.87 6.93 -0.36
N ASP A 47 4.52 5.86 0.06
CA ASP A 47 5.45 5.08 -0.77
C ASP A 47 4.73 4.46 -1.98
N LEU A 48 3.50 3.97 -1.80
CA LEU A 48 2.68 3.47 -2.90
C LEU A 48 2.31 4.59 -3.88
N LEU A 49 1.90 5.76 -3.40
CA LEU A 49 1.55 6.89 -4.27
C LEU A 49 2.76 7.40 -5.05
N ALA A 50 3.93 7.46 -4.42
CA ALA A 50 5.18 7.80 -5.09
C ALA A 50 5.53 6.79 -6.18
N LEU A 51 5.43 5.48 -5.89
CA LEU A 51 5.65 4.45 -6.91
C LEU A 51 4.67 4.58 -8.08
N LEU A 52 3.39 4.87 -7.81
CA LEU A 52 2.40 5.05 -8.88
C LEU A 52 2.71 6.28 -9.75
N ASP A 53 3.17 7.37 -9.15
CA ASP A 53 3.61 8.57 -9.88
C ASP A 53 4.80 8.26 -10.80
N ASP A 54 5.85 7.62 -10.25
CA ASP A 54 7.03 7.19 -11.00
C ASP A 54 6.67 6.24 -12.16
N ARG A 55 5.75 5.29 -11.91
CA ARG A 55 5.31 4.31 -12.93
C ARG A 55 4.50 4.98 -14.03
N ILE A 56 3.64 5.95 -13.69
CA ILE A 56 2.89 6.72 -14.69
C ILE A 56 3.84 7.59 -15.52
N GLU A 57 4.85 8.21 -14.90
CA GLU A 57 5.85 9.00 -15.63
C GLU A 57 6.71 8.11 -16.55
N SER A 58 7.16 6.94 -16.07
CA SER A 58 8.06 6.06 -16.80
C SER A 58 7.38 5.19 -17.86
N GLU A 59 6.17 4.69 -17.61
CA GLU A 59 5.46 3.73 -18.47
C GLU A 59 4.31 4.39 -19.25
N GLY A 60 3.94 5.63 -18.88
CA GLY A 60 2.87 6.40 -19.52
C GLY A 60 1.49 5.73 -19.39
N MET A 61 0.55 6.15 -20.25
CA MET A 61 -0.78 5.53 -20.38
C MET A 61 -0.73 4.08 -20.94
N GLN A 62 0.46 3.56 -21.27
CA GLN A 62 0.62 2.27 -21.96
C GLN A 62 0.33 1.06 -21.05
N VAL A 63 0.38 1.24 -19.73
CA VAL A 63 -0.02 0.23 -18.73
C VAL A 63 -1.54 0.06 -18.60
N GLY A 64 -2.33 0.81 -19.36
CA GLY A 64 -3.79 0.75 -19.32
C GLY A 64 -4.39 1.41 -18.08
N LEU A 65 -3.64 2.30 -17.42
CA LEU A 65 -4.17 3.14 -16.35
C LEU A 65 -5.07 4.23 -16.95
N PRO A 66 -6.27 4.44 -16.39
CA PRO A 66 -7.19 5.46 -16.89
C PRO A 66 -6.67 6.88 -16.60
N GLU A 67 -7.11 7.84 -17.40
CA GLU A 67 -6.83 9.25 -17.15
C GLU A 67 -7.33 9.68 -15.76
N GLY A 68 -6.52 10.44 -15.03
CA GLY A 68 -6.82 10.86 -13.65
C GLY A 68 -6.69 9.76 -12.60
N PHE A 69 -6.15 8.58 -12.94
CA PHE A 69 -5.97 7.47 -12.00
C PHE A 69 -5.19 7.87 -10.74
N LEU A 70 -4.07 8.56 -10.87
CA LEU A 70 -3.26 8.97 -9.72
C LEU A 70 -4.05 9.89 -8.76
N HIS A 71 -4.80 10.84 -9.31
CA HIS A 71 -5.65 11.73 -8.51
C HIS A 71 -6.77 10.95 -7.79
N HIS A 72 -7.36 9.97 -8.47
CA HIS A 72 -8.34 9.08 -7.86
C HIS A 72 -7.74 8.26 -6.71
N MET A 73 -6.54 7.69 -6.92
CA MET A 73 -5.81 6.94 -5.91
C MET A 73 -5.45 7.80 -4.71
N TRP A 74 -4.99 9.04 -4.95
CA TRP A 74 -4.68 9.98 -3.88
C TRP A 74 -5.92 10.26 -3.01
N SER A 75 -7.06 10.55 -3.64
CA SER A 75 -8.32 10.80 -2.94
C SER A 75 -8.80 9.57 -2.16
N LEU A 76 -8.74 8.39 -2.78
CA LEU A 76 -9.13 7.12 -2.17
C LEU A 76 -8.26 6.79 -0.96
N CYS A 77 -6.93 6.90 -1.10
CA CYS A 77 -5.99 6.68 -0.02
C CYS A 77 -6.22 7.67 1.13
N ASN A 78 -6.45 8.95 0.84
CA ASN A 78 -6.73 9.96 1.85
C ASN A 78 -8.01 9.63 2.65
N GLU A 79 -9.07 9.19 1.97
CA GLU A 79 -10.31 8.74 2.64
C GLU A 79 -10.11 7.46 3.46
N ALA A 80 -9.33 6.50 2.93
CA ALA A 80 -9.06 5.23 3.59
C ALA A 80 -8.10 5.33 4.78
N THR A 81 -7.28 6.39 4.84
CA THR A 81 -6.11 6.49 5.75
C THR A 81 -6.47 6.23 7.20
N THR A 82 -7.54 6.85 7.72
CA THR A 82 -7.96 6.66 9.12
C THR A 82 -8.36 5.21 9.38
N GLN A 83 -9.24 4.66 8.55
CA GLN A 83 -9.75 3.29 8.74
C GLN A 83 -8.64 2.24 8.60
N VAL A 84 -7.76 2.41 7.61
CA VAL A 84 -6.61 1.52 7.40
C VAL A 84 -5.65 1.62 8.58
N SER A 85 -5.33 2.84 9.04
CA SER A 85 -4.42 3.04 10.17
C SER A 85 -4.94 2.39 11.46
N ASP A 86 -6.23 2.56 11.76
CA ASP A 86 -6.86 1.95 12.93
C ASP A 86 -6.76 0.41 12.89
N ARG A 87 -7.03 -0.19 11.73
CA ARG A 87 -6.93 -1.66 11.57
C ARG A 87 -5.49 -2.15 11.63
N VAL A 88 -4.56 -1.48 10.96
CA VAL A 88 -3.14 -1.84 11.02
C VAL A 88 -2.61 -1.70 12.44
N TRP A 89 -3.07 -0.70 13.20
CA TRP A 89 -2.72 -0.58 14.62
C TRP A 89 -3.29 -1.74 15.43
N LEU A 90 -4.56 -2.11 15.23
CA LEU A 90 -5.17 -3.24 15.92
C LEU A 90 -4.42 -4.55 15.63
N GLU A 91 -4.11 -4.83 14.37
CA GLU A 91 -3.42 -6.06 13.95
C GLU A 91 -1.92 -6.05 14.28
N GLY A 92 -1.27 -4.89 14.17
CA GLY A 92 0.16 -4.71 14.44
C GLY A 92 0.53 -4.82 15.92
N ASN A 93 -0.44 -4.60 16.82
CA ASN A 93 -0.28 -4.79 18.26
C ASN A 93 -0.70 -6.19 18.76
N ILE A 94 -1.07 -7.11 17.86
CA ILE A 94 -1.26 -8.53 18.21
C ILE A 94 0.12 -9.18 18.34
N GLY A 95 0.77 -8.94 19.48
CA GLY A 95 2.10 -9.49 19.79
C GLY A 95 2.89 -8.60 20.75
N SER A 96 3.94 -9.14 21.37
CA SER A 96 4.81 -8.40 22.29
C SER A 96 5.96 -7.64 21.62
N GLN A 97 6.07 -7.71 20.28
CA GLN A 97 7.17 -7.14 19.51
C GLN A 97 6.65 -6.12 18.51
N ALA A 98 7.37 -5.01 18.35
CA ALA A 98 7.04 -4.00 17.36
C ALA A 98 7.05 -4.63 15.96
N ALA A 99 5.99 -4.37 15.18
CA ALA A 99 5.87 -4.86 13.82
C ALA A 99 7.00 -4.32 12.93
N SER A 100 7.58 -5.18 12.09
CA SER A 100 8.59 -4.77 11.12
C SER A 100 8.00 -3.90 10.01
N LYS A 101 8.86 -3.16 9.29
CA LYS A 101 8.45 -2.36 8.11
C LYS A 101 7.68 -3.20 7.10
N ALA A 102 8.16 -4.40 6.80
CA ALA A 102 7.51 -5.34 5.90
C ALA A 102 6.11 -5.72 6.38
N ARG A 103 5.95 -5.99 7.68
CA ARG A 103 4.65 -6.34 8.26
C ARG A 103 3.66 -5.18 8.22
N ILE A 104 4.10 -3.96 8.53
CA ILE A 104 3.26 -2.77 8.43
C ILE A 104 2.83 -2.51 6.99
N ARG A 105 3.74 -2.63 5.99
CA ARG A 105 3.38 -2.52 4.57
C ARG A 105 2.34 -3.57 4.17
N GLU A 106 2.58 -4.83 4.51
CA GLU A 106 1.68 -5.94 4.18
C GLU A 106 0.27 -5.71 4.73
N LEU A 107 0.16 -5.36 6.01
CA LEU A 107 -1.12 -5.05 6.65
C LEU A 107 -1.81 -3.85 6.01
N THR A 108 -1.06 -2.78 5.75
CA THR A 108 -1.60 -1.55 5.16
C THR A 108 -2.18 -1.82 3.77
N TYR A 109 -1.43 -2.54 2.92
CA TYR A 109 -1.84 -2.84 1.55
C TYR A 109 -3.00 -3.84 1.50
N HIS A 110 -2.99 -4.84 2.39
CA HIS A 110 -4.11 -5.78 2.51
C HIS A 110 -5.41 -5.06 2.88
N GLU A 111 -5.37 -4.15 3.86
CA GLU A 111 -6.55 -3.38 4.26
C GLU A 111 -6.96 -2.34 3.22
N LEU A 112 -6.01 -1.73 2.53
CA LEU A 112 -6.31 -0.78 1.45
C LEU A 112 -7.01 -1.47 0.27
N ILE A 113 -6.55 -2.66 -0.14
CA ILE A 113 -7.24 -3.47 -1.15
C ILE A 113 -8.64 -3.86 -0.68
N ARG A 114 -8.79 -4.30 0.57
CA ARG A 114 -10.10 -4.66 1.12
C ARG A 114 -11.07 -3.46 1.11
N TYR A 115 -10.56 -2.26 1.42
CA TYR A 115 -11.33 -1.01 1.34
C TYR A 115 -11.79 -0.73 -0.10
N MET A 116 -10.89 -0.82 -1.07
CA MET A 116 -11.20 -0.64 -2.50
C MET A 116 -12.27 -1.63 -2.98
N GLU A 117 -12.10 -2.92 -2.68
CA GLU A 117 -13.02 -3.99 -3.08
C GLU A 117 -14.40 -3.84 -2.41
N THR A 118 -14.47 -3.29 -1.20
CA THR A 118 -15.75 -3.04 -0.50
C THR A 118 -16.48 -1.87 -1.12
N ARG A 119 -15.78 -0.76 -1.36
CA ARG A 119 -16.36 0.44 -1.98
C ARG A 119 -16.82 0.20 -3.42
N ASP A 120 -16.09 -0.62 -4.18
CA ASP A 120 -16.49 -0.99 -5.55
C ASP A 120 -17.81 -1.77 -5.56
N ARG A 121 -17.99 -2.70 -4.61
CA ARG A 121 -19.28 -3.41 -4.42
C ARG A 121 -20.43 -2.47 -4.05
N GLU A 122 -20.18 -1.49 -3.18
CA GLU A 122 -21.19 -0.50 -2.76
C GLU A 122 -21.61 0.41 -3.92
N ASN A 123 -20.68 0.79 -4.81
CA ASN A 123 -20.99 1.62 -5.98
C ASN A 123 -21.66 0.85 -7.13
N ALA A 124 -21.65 -0.49 -7.11
CA ALA A 124 -22.29 -1.34 -8.10
C ALA A 124 -23.75 -1.68 -7.75
N GLN A 125 -24.24 -1.24 -6.59
CA GLN A 125 -25.63 -1.35 -6.12
C GLN A 125 -26.41 -0.06 -6.39
#